data_AF-X6LFD3-F1
#
_entry.id   AF-X6LFD3-F1
#
_cell.length_a   1.000
_cell.length_b   1.000
_cell.length_c   1.000
_cell.angle_alpha   90.00
_cell.angle_beta   90.00
_cell.angle_gamma   90.00
#
_symmetry.space_group_name_H-M   'P 1'
#
loop_
_entity.id
_entity.type
_entity.pdbx_description
1 polymer ?
#
loop_
_entity_poly.entity_id
_entity_poly.type
_entity_poly.pdbx_seq_one_letter_code
_entity_poly.pdbx_strand_id
1 'polypeptide(L)'
;MEDEILSFLKNPPVEMRQEQAEALCKMLRDDQECTCMEDVTRLTEKEWEEAFSKVELKIATKVRLYRAIKDMSKKRSIPTPVEITEVVLVSKIVKRINKAYVTLKNNTQVEIYLNDEKWKHLEMQEGDEIKCHYSINESRVVTIHDIQFSDIYSANVLVSSKESITHIVPLSMQSRGLEQKVCILHICICYL
;
A
#
# COMPACT_ATOMS: atom_id res chain seq x y z
N MET A 1 -30.28 21.27 0.80
CA MET A 1 -28.88 20.83 0.93
C MET A 1 -28.11 21.66 -0.08
N GLU A 2 -27.17 22.50 0.36
CA GLU A 2 -26.40 23.34 -0.56
C GLU A 2 -25.46 22.42 -1.35
N ASP A 3 -25.39 22.65 -2.66
CA ASP A 3 -24.61 21.85 -3.60
C ASP A 3 -23.11 21.92 -3.23
N GLU A 4 -22.45 20.76 -3.14
CA GLU A 4 -21.04 20.66 -2.73
C GLU A 4 -20.11 21.46 -3.66
N ILE A 5 -20.33 21.38 -4.97
CA ILE A 5 -19.55 22.11 -5.99
C ILE A 5 -19.80 23.60 -5.83
N LEU A 6 -21.07 24.01 -5.68
CA LEU A 6 -21.42 25.42 -5.51
C LEU A 6 -20.83 26.00 -4.22
N SER A 7 -20.87 25.23 -3.13
CA SER A 7 -20.28 25.60 -1.85
C SER A 7 -18.77 25.80 -1.96
N PHE A 8 -18.07 24.89 -2.64
CA PHE A 8 -16.63 25.01 -2.90
C PHE A 8 -16.28 26.28 -3.69
N LEU A 9 -17.07 26.65 -4.70
CA LEU A 9 -16.82 27.83 -5.52
C LEU A 9 -17.04 29.14 -4.75
N LYS A 10 -18.05 29.19 -3.87
CA LYS A 10 -18.40 30.40 -3.11
C LYS A 10 -17.47 30.66 -1.93
N ASN A 11 -16.98 29.60 -1.29
CA ASN A 11 -16.24 29.69 -0.05
C ASN A 11 -14.71 29.74 -0.29
N PRO A 12 -13.91 30.10 0.73
CA PRO A 12 -12.46 29.94 0.67
C PRO A 12 -12.10 28.48 0.32
N PRO A 13 -11.11 28.26 -0.57
CA PRO A 13 -10.11 29.22 -1.04
C PRO A 13 -10.48 29.98 -2.34
N VAL A 14 -11.63 29.74 -2.95
CA VAL A 14 -11.97 30.28 -4.29
C VAL A 14 -12.62 31.65 -4.19
N GLU A 15 -13.61 31.81 -3.30
CA GLU A 15 -14.36 33.06 -3.05
C GLU A 15 -14.88 33.71 -4.34
N MET A 16 -15.72 32.97 -5.05
CA MET A 16 -16.38 33.44 -6.28
C MET A 16 -17.70 34.16 -5.95
N ARG A 17 -18.08 35.15 -6.76
CA ARG A 17 -19.40 35.80 -6.65
C ARG A 17 -20.51 34.80 -6.97
N GLN A 18 -21.67 34.94 -6.32
CA GLN A 18 -22.81 34.03 -6.47
C GLN A 18 -23.14 33.70 -7.93
N GLU A 19 -23.37 34.73 -8.75
CA GLU A 19 -23.75 34.57 -10.17
C GLU A 19 -22.71 33.78 -10.98
N GLN A 20 -21.41 34.02 -10.71
CA GLN A 20 -20.32 33.32 -11.39
C GLN A 20 -20.20 31.87 -10.91
N ALA A 21 -20.39 31.65 -9.61
CA ALA A 21 -20.34 30.32 -9.00
C ALA A 21 -21.49 29.45 -9.52
N GLU A 22 -22.70 29.99 -9.62
CA GLU A 22 -23.86 29.31 -10.18
C GLU A 22 -23.68 29.00 -11.67
N ALA A 23 -23.21 29.97 -12.46
CA ALA A 23 -22.95 29.77 -13.89
C ALA A 23 -21.89 28.69 -14.14
N LEU A 24 -20.80 28.70 -13.37
CA LEU A 24 -19.75 27.67 -13.48
C LEU A 24 -20.24 26.31 -12.99
N CYS A 25 -20.94 26.26 -11.85
CA CYS A 25 -21.50 25.01 -11.32
C CYS A 25 -22.47 24.37 -12.32
N LYS A 26 -23.34 25.17 -12.94
CA LYS A 26 -24.25 24.70 -13.98
C LYS A 26 -23.50 24.15 -15.18
N MET A 27 -22.49 24.86 -15.69
CA MET A 27 -21.69 24.39 -16.83
C MET A 27 -20.95 23.09 -16.51
N LEU A 28 -20.38 22.97 -15.30
CA LEU A 28 -19.72 21.73 -14.86
C LEU A 28 -20.70 20.55 -14.84
N ARG A 29 -21.96 20.77 -14.47
CA ARG A 29 -23.00 19.73 -14.48
C ARG A 29 -23.49 19.40 -15.88
N ASP A 30 -23.85 20.42 -16.65
CA ASP A 30 -24.56 20.26 -17.93
C ASP A 30 -23.60 19.85 -19.06
N ASP A 31 -22.39 20.44 -19.11
CA ASP A 31 -21.44 20.22 -20.21
C ASP A 31 -20.35 19.20 -19.87
N GLN A 32 -20.02 19.01 -18.60
CA GLN A 32 -18.91 18.17 -18.14
C GLN A 32 -19.37 17.01 -17.25
N GLU A 33 -20.69 16.83 -17.09
CA GLU A 33 -21.32 15.76 -16.31
C GLU A 33 -20.77 15.62 -14.87
N CYS A 34 -20.23 16.69 -14.29
CA CYS A 34 -19.65 16.64 -12.96
C CYS A 34 -20.76 16.54 -11.91
N THR A 35 -20.83 15.40 -11.22
CA THR A 35 -21.85 15.16 -10.19
C THR A 35 -21.36 15.56 -8.80
N CYS A 36 -20.05 15.41 -8.55
CA CYS A 36 -19.39 15.68 -7.28
C CYS A 36 -18.01 16.32 -7.46
N MET A 37 -17.34 16.65 -6.35
CA MET A 37 -15.99 17.22 -6.37
C MET A 37 -14.90 16.29 -6.93
N GLU A 38 -15.16 14.98 -7.02
CA GLU A 38 -14.24 14.01 -7.66
C GLU A 38 -14.13 14.23 -9.15
N ASP A 39 -15.27 14.36 -9.82
CA ASP A 39 -15.33 14.65 -11.25
C ASP A 39 -14.62 15.97 -11.56
N VAL A 40 -14.90 17.01 -10.76
CA VAL A 40 -14.27 18.34 -10.89
C VAL A 40 -12.74 18.28 -10.81
N THR A 41 -12.19 17.46 -9.91
CA THR A 41 -10.72 17.32 -9.78
C THR A 41 -10.06 16.53 -10.91
N ARG A 42 -10.85 15.78 -11.70
CA ARG A 42 -10.35 14.94 -12.81
C ARG A 42 -10.37 15.65 -14.16
N LEU A 43 -11.03 16.80 -14.25
CA LEU A 43 -11.04 17.62 -15.45
C LEU A 43 -9.61 18.02 -15.86
N THR A 44 -9.35 17.86 -17.15
CA THR A 44 -8.12 18.23 -17.83
C THR A 44 -7.98 19.75 -17.92
N GLU A 45 -6.75 20.21 -18.19
CA GLU A 45 -6.48 21.63 -18.37
C GLU A 45 -7.33 22.25 -19.51
N LYS A 46 -7.53 21.49 -20.59
CA LYS A 46 -8.35 21.92 -21.73
C LYS A 46 -9.82 22.10 -21.35
N GLU A 47 -10.40 21.17 -20.61
CA GLU A 47 -11.78 21.25 -20.12
C GLU A 47 -11.96 22.47 -19.19
N TRP A 48 -10.97 22.75 -18.35
CA TRP A 48 -10.96 23.96 -17.52
C TRP A 48 -10.84 25.25 -18.33
N GLU A 49 -10.03 25.28 -19.38
CA GLU A 49 -9.94 26.45 -20.27
C GLU A 49 -11.27 26.73 -20.97
N GLU A 50 -11.93 25.69 -21.48
CA GLU A 50 -13.27 25.78 -22.09
C GLU A 50 -14.29 26.29 -21.08
N ALA A 51 -14.32 25.72 -19.87
CA ALA A 51 -15.14 26.17 -18.75
C ALA A 51 -14.95 27.66 -18.43
N PHE A 52 -13.68 28.09 -18.36
CA PHE A 52 -13.32 29.47 -18.02
C PHE A 52 -13.60 30.47 -19.13
N SER A 53 -13.65 30.02 -20.39
CA SER A 53 -14.01 30.85 -21.53
C SER A 53 -15.50 31.20 -21.52
N LYS A 54 -16.36 30.23 -21.19
CA LYS A 54 -17.83 30.39 -21.19
C LYS A 54 -18.34 31.28 -20.05
N VAL A 55 -17.71 31.21 -18.88
CA VAL A 55 -18.16 31.94 -17.66
C VAL A 55 -17.46 33.30 -17.52
N GLU A 56 -16.56 33.67 -18.45
CA GLU A 56 -15.84 34.95 -18.46
C GLU A 56 -15.21 35.31 -17.10
N LEU A 57 -14.59 34.32 -16.45
CA LEU A 57 -14.01 34.53 -15.13
C LEU A 57 -12.84 35.53 -15.17
N LYS A 58 -12.72 36.36 -14.14
CA LYS A 58 -11.54 37.24 -13.97
C LYS A 58 -10.29 36.39 -13.74
N ILE A 59 -9.15 36.86 -14.28
CA ILE A 59 -7.84 36.16 -14.18
C ILE A 59 -7.51 35.77 -12.73
N ALA A 60 -7.69 36.70 -11.78
CA ALA A 60 -7.43 36.42 -10.36
C ALA A 60 -8.27 35.26 -9.80
N THR A 61 -9.54 35.17 -10.22
CA THR A 61 -10.43 34.07 -9.80
C THR A 61 -10.03 32.75 -10.46
N LYS A 62 -9.66 32.76 -11.75
CA LYS A 62 -9.13 31.57 -12.45
C LYS A 62 -7.91 31.01 -11.72
N VAL A 63 -6.97 31.87 -11.35
CA VAL A 63 -5.74 31.49 -10.62
C VAL A 63 -6.06 30.87 -9.26
N ARG A 64 -6.97 31.48 -8.48
CA ARG A 64 -7.39 30.93 -7.18
C ARG A 64 -8.06 29.58 -7.32
N LEU A 65 -8.98 29.44 -8.26
CA LEU A 65 -9.69 28.20 -8.54
C LEU A 65 -8.73 27.08 -8.98
N TYR A 66 -7.86 27.36 -9.96
CA TYR A 66 -6.89 26.38 -10.45
C TYR A 66 -5.92 25.94 -9.35
N ARG A 67 -5.45 26.88 -8.51
CA ARG A 67 -4.64 26.55 -7.33
C ARG A 67 -5.39 25.64 -6.36
N ALA A 68 -6.64 25.98 -6.05
CA ALA A 68 -7.48 25.21 -5.13
C ALA A 68 -7.71 23.78 -5.64
N ILE A 69 -8.03 23.62 -6.93
CA ILE A 69 -8.18 22.31 -7.58
C ILE A 69 -6.88 21.53 -7.54
N LYS A 70 -5.75 22.17 -7.85
CA LYS A 70 -4.42 21.54 -7.80
C LYS A 70 -4.03 21.11 -6.39
N ASP A 71 -4.41 21.88 -5.37
CA ASP A 71 -4.14 21.51 -3.98
C ASP A 71 -5.08 20.40 -3.50
N MET A 72 -6.31 20.33 -3.99
CA MET A 72 -7.21 19.19 -3.76
C MET A 72 -6.71 17.92 -4.46
N SER A 73 -6.25 18.03 -5.71
CA SER A 73 -5.68 16.89 -6.43
C SER A 73 -4.39 16.41 -5.76
N LYS A 74 -3.56 17.30 -5.20
CA LYS A 74 -2.39 16.92 -4.37
C LYS A 74 -2.77 16.26 -3.05
N LYS A 75 -3.82 16.75 -2.37
CA LYS A 75 -4.31 16.10 -1.14
C LYS A 75 -4.89 14.70 -1.42
N ARG A 76 -5.41 14.48 -2.62
CA ARG A 76 -5.90 13.18 -3.11
C ARG A 76 -4.81 12.31 -3.71
N SER A 77 -3.74 12.90 -4.21
CA SER A 77 -2.50 12.19 -4.54
C SER A 77 -1.66 11.91 -3.28
N ILE A 78 -2.27 11.83 -2.10
CA ILE A 78 -1.72 11.02 -1.03
C ILE A 78 -2.26 9.63 -1.34
N PRO A 79 -1.49 8.74 -2.01
CA PRO A 79 -1.95 7.39 -2.18
C PRO A 79 -2.06 6.84 -0.77
N THR A 80 -3.24 6.30 -0.45
CA THR A 80 -3.39 5.44 0.71
C THR A 80 -2.21 4.47 0.68
N PRO A 81 -1.38 4.39 1.74
CA PRO A 81 -0.22 3.52 1.75
C PRO A 81 -0.68 2.13 1.30
N VAL A 82 -0.08 1.58 0.24
CA VAL A 82 -0.50 0.27 -0.24
C VAL A 82 -0.11 -0.73 0.85
N GLU A 83 -1.13 -1.23 1.55
CA GLU A 83 -0.95 -2.25 2.57
C GLU A 83 -0.68 -3.60 1.88
N ILE A 84 0.47 -4.18 2.21
CA ILE A 84 0.96 -5.42 1.63
C ILE A 84 1.20 -6.39 2.77
N THR A 85 0.76 -7.63 2.57
CA THR A 85 1.06 -8.73 3.48
C THR A 85 1.75 -9.83 2.69
N GLU A 86 2.94 -10.21 3.12
CA GLU A 86 3.69 -11.30 2.48
C GLU A 86 4.57 -12.06 3.46
N VAL A 87 4.86 -13.31 3.10
CA VAL A 87 5.82 -14.16 3.81
C VAL A 87 7.21 -13.90 3.25
N VAL A 88 8.14 -13.53 4.12
CA VAL A 88 9.54 -13.19 3.79
C VAL A 88 10.49 -13.96 4.68
N LEU A 89 11.72 -14.15 4.19
CA LEU A 89 12.78 -14.82 4.92
C LEU A 89 13.62 -13.81 5.70
N VAL A 90 13.93 -14.13 6.95
CA VAL A 90 14.94 -13.42 7.73
C VAL A 90 16.32 -13.76 7.17
N SER A 91 16.86 -12.86 6.36
CA SER A 91 18.11 -13.07 5.63
C SER A 91 19.37 -12.96 6.49
N LYS A 92 19.32 -12.16 7.55
CA LYS A 92 20.48 -11.90 8.42
C LYS A 92 20.04 -11.33 9.75
N ILE A 93 20.68 -11.76 10.84
CA ILE A 93 20.54 -11.15 12.16
C ILE A 93 21.90 -10.66 12.66
N VAL A 94 21.97 -9.37 13.02
CA VAL A 94 23.15 -8.76 13.62
C VAL A 94 22.90 -8.53 15.11
N LYS A 95 23.20 -9.56 15.92
CA LYS A 95 22.96 -9.57 17.37
C LYS A 95 23.57 -8.38 18.11
N ARG A 96 24.75 -7.90 17.69
CA ARG A 96 25.44 -6.76 18.34
C ARG A 96 24.61 -5.47 18.34
N ILE A 97 23.74 -5.29 17.35
CA ILE A 97 22.90 -4.10 17.19
C ILE A 97 21.41 -4.43 17.29
N ASN A 98 21.05 -5.67 17.66
CA ASN A 98 19.67 -6.17 17.73
C ASN A 98 18.84 -5.83 16.49
N LYS A 99 19.42 -6.05 15.29
CA LYS A 99 18.71 -5.85 14.01
C LYS A 99 18.59 -7.16 13.25
N ALA A 100 17.41 -7.38 12.68
CA ALA A 100 17.17 -8.36 11.64
C ALA A 100 16.97 -7.66 10.29
N TYR A 101 17.35 -8.35 9.22
CA TYR A 101 17.22 -7.87 7.85
C TYR A 101 16.35 -8.83 7.06
N VAL A 102 15.30 -8.30 6.45
CA VAL A 102 14.41 -9.05 5.56
C VAL A 102 14.42 -8.43 4.17
N THR A 103 14.27 -9.26 3.15
CA THR A 103 14.14 -8.79 1.77
C THR A 103 12.71 -9.04 1.32
N LEU A 104 11.98 -7.96 1.04
CA LEU A 104 10.63 -7.99 0.50
C LEU A 104 10.63 -8.44 -0.97
N LYS A 105 9.48 -8.84 -1.52
CA LYS A 105 9.37 -9.29 -2.92
C LYS A 105 9.78 -8.24 -3.96
N ASN A 106 9.66 -6.96 -3.62
CA ASN A 106 10.11 -5.85 -4.47
C ASN A 106 11.65 -5.62 -4.41
N ASN A 107 12.41 -6.57 -3.84
CA ASN A 107 13.86 -6.49 -3.60
C ASN A 107 14.29 -5.36 -2.66
N THR A 108 13.37 -4.81 -1.86
CA THR A 108 13.71 -3.84 -0.82
C THR A 108 14.17 -4.58 0.43
N GLN A 109 15.35 -4.23 0.93
CA GLN A 109 15.81 -4.69 2.24
C GLN A 109 15.25 -3.79 3.33
N VAL A 110 14.65 -4.39 4.34
CA VAL A 110 14.05 -3.67 5.48
C VAL A 110 14.75 -4.10 6.76
N GLU A 111 15.01 -3.11 7.62
CA GLU A 111 15.59 -3.33 8.94
C GLU A 111 14.48 -3.48 9.98
N ILE A 112 14.55 -4.55 10.77
CA ILE A 112 13.65 -4.81 11.89
C ILE A 112 14.46 -4.70 13.17
N TYR A 113 14.03 -3.85 14.09
CA TYR A 113 14.65 -3.69 15.40
C TYR A 113 14.10 -4.76 16.35
N LEU A 114 14.90 -5.75 16.71
CA LEU A 114 14.46 -6.89 17.52
C LEU A 114 14.06 -6.51 18.95
N ASN A 115 14.45 -5.33 19.42
CA ASN A 115 14.07 -4.81 20.73
C ASN A 115 12.75 -4.03 20.74
N ASP A 116 12.07 -3.90 19.59
CA ASP A 116 10.78 -3.22 19.54
C ASP A 116 9.74 -4.01 20.34
N GLU A 117 9.01 -3.33 21.23
CA GLU A 117 7.98 -3.92 22.07
C GLU A 117 6.95 -4.75 21.29
N LYS A 118 6.70 -4.37 20.03
CA LYS A 118 5.75 -5.06 19.14
C LYS A 118 6.14 -6.49 18.82
N TRP A 119 7.43 -6.78 18.66
CA TRP A 119 7.90 -8.10 18.20
C TRP A 119 9.14 -8.62 18.94
N LYS A 120 9.55 -7.99 20.04
CA LYS A 120 10.65 -8.49 20.90
C LYS A 120 10.40 -9.88 21.48
N HIS A 121 9.13 -10.31 21.52
CA HIS A 121 8.73 -11.64 21.96
C HIS A 121 8.87 -12.69 20.85
N LEU A 122 9.04 -12.26 19.60
CA LEU A 122 9.36 -13.12 18.48
C LEU A 122 10.87 -13.35 18.51
N GLU A 123 11.30 -14.50 19.02
CA GLU A 123 12.70 -14.92 19.09
C GLU A 123 13.23 -15.31 17.68
N MET A 124 13.15 -14.37 16.72
CA MET A 124 13.49 -14.59 15.33
C MET A 124 14.94 -15.04 15.16
N GLN A 125 15.15 -15.98 14.24
CA GLN A 125 16.45 -16.51 13.83
C GLN A 125 16.68 -16.29 12.33
N GLU A 126 17.95 -16.34 11.93
CA GLU A 126 18.29 -16.32 10.51
C GLU A 126 17.75 -17.58 9.84
N GLY A 127 17.05 -17.41 8.72
CA GLY A 127 16.35 -18.48 8.02
C GLY A 127 14.88 -18.66 8.41
N ASP A 128 14.37 -17.90 9.38
CA ASP A 128 12.94 -17.96 9.72
C ASP A 128 12.06 -17.34 8.62
N GLU A 129 10.91 -17.97 8.37
CA GLU A 129 9.84 -17.40 7.55
C GLU A 129 8.88 -16.61 8.44
N ILE A 130 8.77 -15.31 8.16
CA ILE A 130 7.86 -14.41 8.86
C ILE A 130 6.85 -13.80 7.90
N LYS A 131 5.61 -13.68 8.35
CA LYS A 131 4.56 -12.92 7.68
C LYS A 131 4.70 -11.46 8.10
N CYS A 132 4.97 -10.60 7.14
CA CYS A 132 5.20 -9.19 7.35
C CYS A 132 4.01 -8.40 6.78
N HIS A 133 3.38 -7.58 7.61
CA HIS A 133 2.35 -6.63 7.20
C HIS A 133 2.95 -5.24 7.21
N TYR A 134 3.01 -4.59 6.05
CA TYR A 134 3.68 -3.32 5.89
C TYR A 134 2.99 -2.44 4.85
N SER A 135 3.35 -1.16 4.86
CA SER A 135 2.95 -0.23 3.81
C SER A 135 4.15 0.46 3.19
N ILE A 136 4.08 0.75 1.90
CA ILE A 136 5.08 1.54 1.18
C ILE A 136 4.48 2.90 0.84
N ASN A 137 5.18 3.98 1.18
CA ASN A 137 4.81 5.32 0.74
C ASN A 137 5.43 5.69 -0.62
N GLU A 138 5.08 6.84 -1.19
CA GLU A 138 5.62 7.30 -2.48
C GLU A 138 7.14 7.46 -2.49
N SER A 139 7.73 7.81 -1.35
CA SER A 139 9.18 7.91 -1.16
C SER A 139 9.87 6.53 -1.09
N ARG A 140 9.13 5.44 -1.34
CA ARG A 140 9.57 4.04 -1.20
C ARG A 140 10.04 3.69 0.22
N VAL A 141 9.63 4.46 1.21
CA VAL A 141 9.89 4.16 2.61
C VAL A 141 8.88 3.11 3.04
N VAL A 142 9.41 2.00 3.54
CA VAL A 142 8.62 0.90 4.09
C VAL A 142 8.35 1.17 5.55
N THR A 143 7.09 1.02 5.97
CA THR A 143 6.69 1.03 7.38
C THR A 143 6.10 -0.34 7.70
N ILE A 144 6.73 -1.05 8.64
CA ILE A 144 6.23 -2.34 9.13
C ILE A 144 5.19 -2.08 10.22
N HIS A 145 4.01 -2.63 10.05
CA HIS A 145 2.89 -2.50 10.98
C HIS A 145 2.84 -3.68 11.94
N ASP A 146 3.04 -4.89 11.41
CA ASP A 146 2.96 -6.14 12.17
C ASP A 146 3.89 -7.22 11.58
N ILE A 147 4.36 -8.11 12.47
CA ILE A 147 5.18 -9.27 12.13
C ILE A 147 4.63 -10.46 12.90
N GLN A 148 4.43 -11.58 12.21
CA GLN A 148 4.03 -12.83 12.82
C GLN A 148 4.84 -13.98 12.22
N PHE A 149 5.00 -15.08 12.94
CA PHE A 149 5.46 -16.31 12.29
C PHE A 149 4.40 -16.77 11.28
N SER A 150 4.85 -17.25 10.13
CA SER A 150 3.92 -17.80 9.15
C SER A 150 3.26 -19.07 9.69
N ASP A 151 2.03 -19.35 9.23
CA ASP A 151 1.39 -20.64 9.47
C ASP A 151 2.35 -21.76 9.02
N ILE A 152 2.42 -22.81 9.84
CA ILE A 152 3.39 -23.92 9.68
C ILE A 152 3.21 -24.56 8.30
N TYR A 153 4.34 -24.94 7.70
CA TYR A 153 4.44 -25.69 6.44
C TYR A 153 3.35 -26.75 6.28
N SER A 154 2.77 -26.86 5.06
CA SER A 154 1.96 -28.02 4.71
C SER A 154 2.88 -29.25 4.61
N ALA A 155 2.81 -30.13 5.60
CA ALA A 155 3.58 -31.37 5.62
C ALA A 155 2.75 -32.51 5.02
N ASN A 156 3.25 -33.12 3.94
CA ASN A 156 2.79 -34.43 3.52
C ASN A 156 3.75 -35.47 4.10
N VAL A 157 3.24 -36.30 5.03
CA VAL A 157 4.02 -37.36 5.68
C VAL A 157 3.66 -38.68 5.02
N LEU A 158 4.62 -39.28 4.33
CA LEU A 158 4.52 -40.64 3.84
C LEU A 158 5.27 -41.56 4.80
N VAL A 159 4.54 -42.48 5.45
CA VAL A 159 5.10 -43.44 6.39
C VAL A 159 5.12 -44.82 5.73
N SER A 160 6.31 -45.42 5.64
CA SER A 160 6.48 -46.85 5.33
C SER A 160 7.03 -47.59 6.55
N SER A 161 7.06 -48.92 6.51
CA SER A 161 7.56 -49.76 7.60
C SER A 161 9.07 -49.63 7.89
N LYS A 162 9.83 -48.86 7.09
CA LYS A 162 11.29 -48.71 7.22
C LYS A 162 11.77 -47.25 7.22
N GLU A 163 10.98 -46.33 6.67
CA GLU A 163 11.36 -44.93 6.50
C GLU A 163 10.10 -44.04 6.59
N SER A 164 10.25 -42.86 7.18
CA SER A 164 9.28 -41.76 7.05
C SER A 164 9.88 -40.66 6.19
N ILE A 165 9.17 -40.23 5.15
CA ILE A 165 9.54 -39.08 4.33
C ILE A 165 8.55 -37.96 4.66
N THR A 166 9.07 -36.86 5.20
CA THR A 166 8.28 -35.64 5.40
C THR A 166 8.66 -34.64 4.32
N HIS A 167 7.67 -34.23 3.52
CA HIS A 167 7.83 -33.14 2.56
C HIS A 167 7.45 -31.82 3.22
N ILE A 168 8.42 -30.92 3.35
CA ILE A 168 8.21 -29.57 3.89
C ILE A 168 8.36 -28.57 2.74
N VAL A 169 7.32 -27.80 2.46
CA VAL A 169 7.32 -26.77 1.40
C VAL A 169 7.20 -25.39 2.03
N PRO A 170 8.28 -24.59 2.05
CA PRO A 170 8.24 -23.22 2.55
C PRO A 170 7.24 -22.35 1.79
N LEU A 171 6.46 -21.55 2.52
CA LEU A 171 5.41 -20.72 1.91
C LEU A 171 6.02 -19.60 1.07
N SER A 172 7.23 -19.12 1.40
CA SER A 172 7.94 -18.16 0.56
C SER A 172 8.31 -18.72 -0.83
N MET A 173 8.44 -20.05 -0.96
CA MET A 173 8.83 -20.72 -2.20
C MET A 173 7.66 -21.10 -3.10
N GLN A 174 6.43 -21.21 -2.57
CA GLN A 174 5.24 -21.53 -3.38
C GLN A 174 5.04 -20.54 -4.54
N SER A 175 5.36 -19.27 -4.34
CA SER A 175 5.21 -18.23 -5.38
C SER A 175 6.28 -18.25 -6.47
N ARG A 176 7.39 -18.98 -6.29
CA ARG A 176 8.54 -18.98 -7.21
C ARG A 176 8.59 -20.17 -8.17
N GLY A 177 7.67 -21.14 -8.07
CA GLY A 177 7.65 -22.34 -8.91
C GLY A 177 8.87 -23.25 -8.76
N LEU A 178 9.73 -22.97 -7.78
CA LEU A 178 10.92 -23.74 -7.44
C LEU A 178 10.65 -24.46 -6.12
N GLU A 179 10.08 -25.66 -6.23
CA GLU A 179 9.95 -26.55 -5.08
C GLU A 179 11.34 -27.05 -4.67
N GLN A 180 11.90 -26.53 -3.57
CA GLN A 180 12.99 -27.23 -2.89
C GLN A 180 12.38 -28.31 -2.00
N LYS A 181 12.67 -29.56 -2.32
CA LYS A 181 12.24 -30.73 -1.56
C LYS A 181 13.22 -30.92 -0.40
N VAL A 182 12.79 -30.59 0.80
CA VAL A 182 13.50 -31.01 2.02
C VAL A 182 12.99 -32.38 2.41
N CYS A 183 13.86 -33.40 2.34
CA CYS A 183 13.56 -34.76 2.79
C CYS A 183 14.18 -34.96 4.17
N ILE A 184 13.34 -35.12 5.20
CA ILE A 184 13.80 -35.57 6.52
C ILE A 184 13.69 -37.10 6.55
N LEU A 185 14.84 -37.79 6.62
CA LEU A 185 14.93 -39.23 6.80
C LEU A 185 15.05 -39.56 8.29
N HIS A 186 14.02 -40.16 8.87
CA HIS A 186 14.13 -40.77 10.20
C HIS A 186 14.59 -42.22 10.07
N ILE A 187 15.80 -42.53 10.56
CA ILE A 187 16.30 -43.90 10.68
C ILE A 187 16.08 -44.36 12.12
N CYS A 188 15.12 -45.27 12.33
CA CYS A 188 14.98 -45.97 13.60
C CYS A 188 15.98 -47.14 13.64
N ILE A 189 17.05 -46.99 14.42
CA ILE A 189 17.98 -48.08 14.70
C ILE A 189 17.45 -48.84 15.93
N CYS A 190 16.84 -50.00 15.71
CA CYS A 190 16.54 -50.94 16.78
C CYS A 190 17.81 -51.73 17.10
N TYR A 191 18.37 -51.55 18.29
CA TYR A 191 19.40 -52.45 18.82
C TYR A 191 18.71 -53.72 19.31
N LEU A 192 19.02 -54.85 18.66
CA LEU A 192 18.65 -56.21 19.09
C LEU A 192 19.77 -56.82 19.93
#